data_AF-A0A938Y7C3-F1
#
_entry.id   AF-A0A938Y7C3-F1
#
_cell.length_a   1.000
_cell.length_b   1.000
_cell.length_c   1.000
_cell.angle_alpha   90.00
_cell.angle_beta   90.00
_cell.angle_gamma   90.00
#
_symmetry.space_group_name_H-M   'P 1'
#
loop_
_entity.id
_entity.type
_entity.pdbx_description
1 polymer ?
#
loop_
_entity_poly.entity_id
_entity_poly.type
_entity_poly.pdbx_seq_one_letter_code
_entity_poly.pdbx_strand_id
1 'polypeptide(L)'
;MRPTTFVRAAAAVAAVGALSACSNLGLSKPSATETVTVQADPATPTTAAPAAPAPSATASAGFDFDLLYVDSNAPACDSIWRIGSLLPQDYEWCADAEGNPVAGVRIGSCEVVTYNNQFYAIPGRQIEAASGVITSDPRYLAALTSCKRRPFPPQ
;
A
#
# COMPACT_ATOMS: atom_id res chain seq x y z
N MET A 1 -16.26 38.82 -5.72
CA MET A 1 -15.54 38.97 -4.44
C MET A 1 -16.50 38.60 -3.33
N ARG A 2 -16.31 37.45 -2.64
CA ARG A 2 -17.15 37.00 -1.52
C ARG A 2 -16.25 36.83 -0.29
N PRO A 3 -16.69 37.29 0.90
CA PRO A 3 -15.84 37.35 2.09
C PRO A 3 -15.64 35.97 2.72
N THR A 4 -14.39 35.71 3.09
CA THR A 4 -13.87 34.53 3.78
C THR A 4 -14.14 34.64 5.27
N THR A 5 -14.99 33.79 5.83
CA THR A 5 -15.21 33.73 7.28
C THR A 5 -14.31 32.64 7.88
N PHE A 6 -13.20 33.06 8.50
CA PHE A 6 -12.34 32.20 9.31
C PHE A 6 -13.03 31.90 10.65
N VAL A 7 -13.34 30.63 10.92
CA VAL A 7 -13.70 30.18 12.26
C VAL A 7 -12.50 29.45 12.85
N ARG A 8 -11.77 30.13 13.75
CA ARG A 8 -10.79 29.53 14.64
C ARG A 8 -11.52 28.85 15.79
N ALA A 9 -11.42 27.53 15.90
CA ALA A 9 -11.76 26.81 17.12
C ALA A 9 -10.46 26.28 17.73
N ALA A 10 -9.95 26.99 18.74
CA ALA A 10 -8.94 26.49 19.65
C ALA A 10 -9.63 25.57 20.66
N ALA A 11 -9.22 24.31 20.71
CA ALA A 11 -9.56 23.41 21.81
C ALA A 11 -8.25 22.87 22.39
N ALA A 12 -7.80 23.54 23.45
CA ALA A 12 -6.81 23.01 24.36
C ALA A 12 -7.47 21.92 25.20
N VAL A 13 -6.91 20.70 25.18
CA VAL A 13 -7.17 19.70 26.21
C VAL A 13 -5.80 19.22 26.71
N ALA A 14 -5.45 19.70 27.90
CA ALA A 14 -4.39 19.15 28.70
C ALA A 14 -4.87 17.84 29.33
N ALA A 15 -4.11 16.76 29.16
CA ALA A 15 -4.21 15.57 29.98
C ALA A 15 -2.80 15.09 30.33
N VAL A 16 -2.36 15.51 31.52
CA VAL A 16 -1.25 14.93 32.26
C VAL A 16 -1.70 13.54 32.73
N GLY A 17 -1.06 12.48 32.22
CA GLY A 17 -1.36 11.09 32.56
C GLY A 17 -0.06 10.35 32.88
N ALA A 18 -0.04 9.73 34.06
CA ALA A 18 1.13 9.33 34.80
C ALA A 18 1.97 8.18 34.20
N LEU A 19 3.25 8.24 34.57
CA LEU A 19 4.29 7.22 34.59
C LEU A 19 3.75 5.79 34.80
N SER A 20 4.03 4.91 33.84
CA SER A 20 4.18 3.48 34.13
C SER A 20 5.51 3.01 33.54
N ALA A 21 6.51 3.01 34.43
CA ALA A 21 7.80 2.40 34.22
C ALA A 21 7.64 0.88 34.29
N CYS A 22 7.86 0.20 33.15
CA CYS A 22 8.32 -1.18 33.15
C CYS A 22 9.64 -1.22 32.39
N SER A 23 10.70 -1.14 33.17
CA SER A 23 12.04 -1.60 32.85
C SER A 23 11.98 -2.93 32.12
N ASN A 24 12.45 -2.95 30.88
CA ASN A 24 13.22 -4.07 30.35
C ASN A 24 14.37 -3.48 29.55
N LEU A 25 15.40 -3.07 30.29
CA LEU A 25 16.77 -2.96 29.81
C LEU A 25 17.24 -4.38 29.45
N GLY A 26 16.77 -4.86 28.31
CA GLY A 26 17.34 -6.00 27.61
C GLY A 26 18.67 -5.57 26.99
N LEU A 27 19.69 -5.52 27.83
CA LEU A 27 21.08 -5.27 27.49
C LEU A 27 21.64 -6.47 26.71
N SER A 28 21.22 -6.63 25.45
CA SER A 28 21.81 -7.60 24.52
C SER A 28 22.99 -6.98 23.80
N LYS A 29 24.16 -7.10 24.45
CA LYS A 29 25.48 -7.40 23.91
C LYS A 29 25.80 -6.92 22.46
N PRO A 30 26.73 -5.96 22.27
CA PRO A 30 27.35 -5.77 20.96
C PRO A 30 28.21 -7.00 20.66
N SER A 31 27.87 -7.75 19.61
CA SER A 31 28.64 -8.91 19.19
C SER A 31 28.84 -8.87 17.68
N ALA A 32 30.13 -8.78 17.33
CA ALA A 32 30.76 -9.10 16.05
C ALA A 32 30.41 -8.23 14.82
N THR A 33 31.29 -7.26 14.59
CA THR A 33 31.76 -6.89 13.26
C THR A 33 32.24 -8.14 12.54
N GLU A 34 31.46 -8.67 11.60
CA GLU A 34 32.00 -9.60 10.60
C GLU A 34 32.53 -8.80 9.42
N THR A 35 33.85 -8.70 9.37
CA THR A 35 34.62 -8.23 8.23
C THR A 35 34.46 -9.24 7.11
N VAL A 36 33.56 -8.99 6.16
CA VAL A 36 33.47 -9.79 4.94
C VAL A 36 34.57 -9.35 3.98
N THR A 37 35.57 -10.20 3.83
CA THR A 37 36.68 -10.08 2.88
C THR A 37 36.13 -10.15 1.46
N VAL A 38 36.30 -9.07 0.69
CA VAL A 38 36.01 -9.03 -0.74
C VAL A 38 37.09 -9.82 -1.47
N GLN A 39 36.77 -11.05 -1.88
CA GLN A 39 37.62 -11.85 -2.76
C GLN A 39 37.30 -11.48 -4.20
N ALA A 40 38.22 -10.75 -4.84
CA ALA A 40 38.21 -10.48 -6.27
C ALA A 40 38.69 -11.73 -7.00
N ASP A 41 37.84 -12.29 -7.86
CA ASP A 41 38.20 -13.36 -8.80
C ASP A 41 38.33 -12.79 -10.23
N PRO A 42 39.42 -13.08 -10.95
CA PRO A 42 39.70 -12.52 -12.26
C PRO A 42 39.14 -13.32 -13.47
N ALA A 43 38.42 -12.59 -14.33
CA ALA A 43 38.36 -12.66 -15.81
C ALA A 43 37.88 -13.93 -16.58
N THR A 44 36.71 -13.77 -17.21
CA THR A 44 36.28 -14.05 -18.63
C THR A 44 36.66 -15.38 -19.33
N PRO A 45 35.72 -16.05 -20.05
CA PRO A 45 35.32 -15.60 -21.40
C PRO A 45 33.83 -15.80 -21.81
N THR A 46 33.47 -15.07 -22.87
CA THR A 46 32.27 -15.14 -23.74
C THR A 46 31.68 -16.54 -23.94
N THR A 47 30.35 -16.67 -23.77
CA THR A 47 29.55 -17.77 -24.34
C THR A 47 28.23 -17.22 -24.89
N ALA A 48 27.87 -17.74 -26.05
CA ALA A 48 26.90 -17.21 -27.01
C ALA A 48 25.47 -16.97 -26.49
N ALA A 49 24.83 -15.96 -27.08
CA ALA A 49 23.41 -15.67 -26.95
C ALA A 49 22.55 -16.85 -27.43
N PRO A 50 21.68 -17.41 -26.57
CA PRO A 50 20.59 -18.27 -27.02
C PRO A 50 19.46 -17.40 -27.55
N ALA A 51 18.94 -17.77 -28.73
CA ALA A 51 17.81 -17.11 -29.37
C ALA A 51 16.62 -16.96 -28.41
N ALA A 52 16.06 -15.75 -28.37
CA ALA A 52 14.87 -15.43 -27.62
C ALA A 52 13.71 -16.38 -28.01
N PRO A 53 13.11 -17.13 -27.07
CA PRO A 53 11.85 -17.78 -27.34
C PRO A 53 10.79 -16.70 -27.59
N ALA A 54 10.06 -16.84 -28.71
CA ALA A 54 8.91 -16.00 -29.00
C ALA A 54 7.94 -16.01 -27.80
N PRO A 55 7.42 -14.86 -27.36
CA PRO A 55 6.42 -14.83 -26.29
C PRO A 55 5.19 -15.59 -26.80
N SER A 56 4.99 -16.79 -26.25
CA SER A 56 3.71 -17.47 -26.32
C SER A 56 2.72 -16.59 -25.56
N ALA A 57 1.83 -15.93 -26.30
CA ALA A 57 0.66 -15.27 -25.76
C ALA A 57 -0.20 -16.35 -25.09
N THR A 58 0.06 -16.58 -23.79
CA THR A 58 -0.85 -17.33 -22.95
C THR A 58 -2.14 -16.52 -22.90
N ALA A 59 -3.14 -17.00 -23.63
CA ALA A 59 -4.49 -16.49 -23.60
C ALA A 59 -4.92 -16.36 -22.13
N SER A 60 -5.14 -15.12 -21.70
CA SER A 60 -5.74 -14.80 -20.42
C SER A 60 -7.07 -15.55 -20.33
N ALA A 61 -7.10 -16.57 -19.48
CA ALA A 61 -8.35 -17.19 -19.09
C ALA A 61 -9.22 -16.09 -18.49
N GLY A 62 -10.32 -15.78 -19.19
CA GLY A 62 -11.30 -14.79 -18.80
C GLY A 62 -11.84 -15.12 -17.41
N PHE A 63 -11.41 -14.36 -16.43
CA PHE A 63 -12.21 -14.13 -15.26
C PHE A 63 -13.12 -12.95 -15.62
N ASP A 64 -14.39 -13.23 -15.92
CA ASP A 64 -15.49 -12.27 -15.99
C ASP A 64 -15.71 -11.67 -14.59
N PHE A 65 -14.75 -10.90 -14.11
CA PHE A 65 -15.07 -9.80 -13.23
C PHE A 65 -15.38 -8.65 -14.17
N ASP A 66 -16.52 -7.99 -13.95
CA ASP A 66 -16.92 -6.76 -14.62
C ASP A 66 -15.83 -5.70 -14.36
N LEU A 67 -14.76 -5.75 -15.17
CA LEU A 67 -13.65 -4.82 -15.13
C LEU A 67 -14.19 -3.52 -15.71
N LEU A 68 -14.82 -2.73 -14.84
CA LEU A 68 -15.22 -1.36 -15.13
C LEU A 68 -14.03 -0.65 -15.75
N TYR A 69 -14.15 -0.37 -17.05
CA TYR A 69 -13.12 0.25 -17.86
C TYR A 69 -12.79 1.61 -17.24
N VAL A 70 -11.59 1.75 -16.69
CA VAL A 70 -11.17 3.02 -16.10
C VAL A 70 -10.91 4.01 -17.23
N ASP A 71 -11.48 5.20 -17.10
CA ASP A 71 -11.34 6.28 -18.07
C ASP A 71 -9.85 6.60 -18.28
N SER A 72 -9.45 6.83 -19.53
CA SER A 72 -8.04 7.09 -19.89
C SER A 72 -7.45 8.34 -19.21
N ASN A 73 -8.28 9.14 -18.55
CA ASN A 73 -7.88 10.30 -17.75
C ASN A 73 -7.64 10.00 -16.27
N ALA A 74 -7.62 8.72 -15.87
CA ALA A 74 -7.34 8.38 -14.48
C ALA A 74 -5.95 8.88 -14.05
N PRO A 75 -5.83 9.42 -12.83
CA PRO A 75 -4.56 9.88 -12.29
C PRO A 75 -3.56 8.72 -12.12
N ALA A 76 -2.27 9.02 -12.26
CA ALA A 76 -1.21 8.05 -12.02
C ALA A 76 -1.20 7.60 -10.55
N CYS A 77 -1.10 6.30 -10.31
CA CYS A 77 -1.17 5.73 -8.96
C CYS A 77 -0.11 6.31 -8.01
N ASP A 78 1.13 6.52 -8.46
CA ASP A 78 2.21 7.11 -7.66
C ASP A 78 1.90 8.53 -7.14
N SER A 79 0.98 9.25 -7.80
CA SER A 79 0.56 10.57 -7.35
C SER A 79 -0.40 10.50 -6.16
N ILE A 80 -1.21 9.45 -6.08
CA ILE A 80 -2.24 9.24 -5.06
C ILE A 80 -1.72 8.42 -3.89
N TRP A 81 -0.98 7.35 -4.17
CA TRP A 81 -0.54 6.36 -3.19
C TRP A 81 0.65 6.84 -2.37
N ARG A 82 0.40 7.79 -1.48
CA ARG A 82 1.37 8.33 -0.53
C ARG A 82 1.02 7.93 0.89
N ILE A 83 1.96 7.29 1.58
CA ILE A 83 1.77 6.85 2.98
C ILE A 83 1.30 8.03 3.85
N GLY A 84 0.27 7.78 4.65
CA GLY A 84 -0.31 8.77 5.58
C GLY A 84 -1.26 9.77 4.93
N SER A 85 -1.29 9.87 3.60
CA SER A 85 -2.30 10.66 2.89
C SER A 85 -3.67 10.01 3.01
N LEU A 86 -4.73 10.82 2.92
CA LEU A 86 -6.10 10.32 2.87
C LEU A 86 -6.42 9.85 1.45
N LEU A 87 -6.93 8.62 1.32
CA LEU A 87 -7.55 8.17 0.08
C LEU A 87 -8.95 8.82 -0.03
N PRO A 88 -9.29 9.47 -1.16
CA PRO A 88 -10.62 10.03 -1.36
C PRO A 88 -11.73 9.00 -1.15
N GLN A 89 -12.90 9.45 -0.70
CA GLN A 89 -14.04 8.56 -0.44
C GLN A 89 -14.68 8.08 -1.75
N ASP A 90 -14.59 8.91 -2.79
CA ASP A 90 -15.01 8.72 -4.17
C ASP A 90 -13.84 8.26 -5.06
N TYR A 91 -12.89 7.51 -4.50
CA TYR A 91 -11.74 7.04 -5.28
C TYR A 91 -12.19 6.10 -6.40
N GLU A 92 -12.10 6.57 -7.65
CA GLU A 92 -12.48 5.86 -8.87
C GLU A 92 -11.28 5.20 -9.58
N TRP A 93 -10.39 4.58 -8.79
CA TRP A 93 -9.20 3.89 -9.29
C TRP A 93 -8.12 4.84 -9.85
N CYS A 94 -6.93 4.29 -10.07
CA CYS A 94 -5.80 4.98 -10.67
C CYS A 94 -5.18 4.09 -11.75
N ALA A 95 -4.41 4.70 -12.64
CA ALA A 95 -3.65 3.98 -13.65
C ALA A 95 -2.22 3.71 -13.18
N ASP A 96 -1.73 2.49 -13.39
CA ASP A 96 -0.32 2.16 -13.21
C ASP A 96 0.56 2.78 -14.31
N ALA A 97 1.87 2.50 -14.27
CA ALA A 97 2.83 3.04 -15.23
C ALA A 97 2.56 2.55 -16.68
N GLU A 98 1.89 1.42 -16.82
CA GLU A 98 1.49 0.82 -18.09
C GLU A 98 0.09 1.29 -18.55
N GLY A 99 -0.57 2.13 -17.76
CA GLY A 99 -1.92 2.64 -18.03
C GLY A 99 -3.04 1.66 -17.66
N ASN A 100 -2.74 0.55 -16.99
CA ASN A 100 -3.75 -0.39 -16.54
C ASN A 100 -4.39 0.08 -15.24
N PRO A 101 -5.69 -0.20 -15.06
CA PRO A 101 -6.37 0.13 -13.82
C PRO A 101 -5.87 -0.74 -12.67
N VAL A 102 -5.54 -0.11 -11.54
CA VAL A 102 -5.22 -0.83 -10.31
C VAL A 102 -6.53 -1.27 -9.66
N ALA A 103 -6.80 -2.58 -9.74
CA ALA A 103 -7.95 -3.20 -9.10
C ALA A 103 -7.82 -3.25 -7.57
N GLY A 104 -8.91 -2.95 -6.85
CA GLY A 104 -9.04 -3.15 -5.42
C GLY A 104 -9.86 -4.38 -5.09
N VAL A 105 -9.81 -4.80 -3.82
CA VAL A 105 -10.54 -5.96 -3.34
C VAL A 105 -11.75 -5.48 -2.55
N ARG A 106 -12.94 -5.71 -3.10
CA ARG A 106 -14.20 -5.43 -2.41
C ARG A 106 -14.60 -6.63 -1.55
N ILE A 107 -14.84 -6.41 -0.25
CA ILE A 107 -15.26 -7.45 0.69
C ILE A 107 -16.58 -7.03 1.35
N GLY A 108 -17.68 -7.62 0.88
CA GLY A 108 -19.03 -7.22 1.31
C GLY A 108 -19.34 -5.79 0.86
N SER A 109 -19.79 -4.93 1.76
CA SER A 109 -20.02 -3.50 1.47
C SER A 109 -18.85 -2.59 1.84
N CYS A 110 -17.72 -3.17 2.27
CA CYS A 110 -16.50 -2.43 2.52
C CYS A 110 -15.51 -2.69 1.38
N GLU A 111 -14.78 -1.66 1.01
CA GLU A 111 -13.80 -1.72 -0.05
C GLU A 111 -12.42 -1.47 0.53
N VAL A 112 -11.50 -2.41 0.31
CA VAL A 112 -10.09 -2.25 0.64
C VAL A 112 -9.33 -2.26 -0.66
N VAL A 113 -8.80 -1.11 -1.03
CA VAL A 113 -7.98 -0.96 -2.23
C VAL A 113 -6.55 -1.30 -1.87
N THR A 114 -5.85 -1.98 -2.78
CA THR A 114 -4.45 -2.34 -2.63
C THR A 114 -3.65 -1.84 -3.81
N TYR A 115 -2.41 -1.42 -3.58
CA TYR A 115 -1.50 -0.98 -4.63
C TYR A 115 -0.12 -1.61 -4.48
N ASN A 116 0.41 -2.13 -5.60
CA ASN A 116 1.74 -2.72 -5.73
C ASN A 116 2.10 -3.76 -4.64
N ASN A 117 1.11 -4.49 -4.11
CA ASN A 117 1.28 -5.46 -3.02
C ASN A 117 1.97 -4.90 -1.75
N GLN A 118 2.01 -3.58 -1.60
CA GLN A 118 2.76 -2.86 -0.56
C GLN A 118 1.93 -1.80 0.14
N PHE A 119 0.84 -1.34 -0.46
CA PHE A 119 -0.02 -0.34 0.13
C PHE A 119 -1.47 -0.82 0.18
N TYR A 120 -2.18 -0.41 1.22
CA TYR A 120 -3.63 -0.58 1.30
C TYR A 120 -4.31 0.63 1.92
N ALA A 121 -5.57 0.82 1.56
CA ALA A 121 -6.41 1.86 2.14
C ALA A 121 -7.88 1.50 2.00
N ILE A 122 -8.70 2.05 2.90
CA ILE A 122 -10.15 2.08 2.75
C ILE A 122 -10.49 3.49 2.23
N PRO A 123 -11.35 3.65 1.20
CA PRO A 123 -11.78 4.97 0.76
C PRO A 123 -12.26 5.85 1.93
N GLY A 124 -11.76 7.08 2.00
CA GLY A 124 -11.97 8.01 3.12
C GLY A 124 -11.06 7.78 4.34
N ARG A 125 -10.08 6.89 4.27
CA ARG A 125 -9.08 6.63 5.33
C ARG A 125 -7.66 6.90 4.85
N GLN A 126 -6.72 6.87 5.78
CA GLN A 126 -5.30 7.03 5.45
C GLN A 126 -4.75 5.81 4.73
N ILE A 127 -3.81 6.06 3.84
CA ILE A 127 -3.05 5.06 3.10
C ILE A 127 -1.95 4.50 4.01
N GLU A 128 -1.95 3.19 4.18
CA GLU A 128 -0.99 2.46 5.00
C GLU A 128 -0.06 1.62 4.12
N ALA A 129 1.20 1.54 4.52
CA ALA A 129 2.15 0.59 3.94
C ALA A 129 2.13 -0.72 4.73
N ALA A 130 2.14 -1.83 3.99
CA ALA A 130 2.28 -3.16 4.55
C ALA A 130 3.73 -3.41 5.01
N SER A 131 3.87 -4.15 6.11
CA SER A 131 5.13 -4.69 6.60
C SER A 131 5.48 -5.95 5.83
N GLY A 132 5.79 -5.81 4.54
CA GLY A 132 6.11 -6.92 3.63
C GLY A 132 4.98 -7.23 2.64
N VAL A 133 4.73 -8.52 2.38
CA VAL A 133 3.66 -8.96 1.47
C VAL A 133 2.30 -8.67 2.11
N ILE A 134 1.44 -7.92 1.39
CA ILE A 134 0.18 -7.43 1.95
C ILE A 134 -0.72 -8.54 2.53
N THR A 135 -0.76 -9.71 1.88
CA THR A 135 -1.60 -10.84 2.30
C THR A 135 -1.17 -11.45 3.64
N SER A 136 0.07 -11.19 4.06
CA SER A 136 0.62 -11.63 5.34
C SER A 136 0.67 -10.51 6.39
N ASP A 137 0.29 -9.28 6.01
CA ASP A 137 0.33 -8.15 6.93
C ASP A 137 -0.84 -8.22 7.95
N PRO A 138 -0.55 -8.21 9.26
CA PRO A 138 -1.58 -8.35 10.28
C PRO A 138 -2.53 -7.14 10.36
N ARG A 139 -2.07 -5.93 10.01
CA ARG A 139 -2.89 -4.72 9.97
C ARG A 139 -3.82 -4.74 8.76
N TYR A 140 -3.34 -5.20 7.60
CA TYR A 140 -4.20 -5.44 6.44
C TYR A 140 -5.30 -6.46 6.75
N LEU A 141 -4.95 -7.62 7.32
CA LEU A 141 -5.93 -8.63 7.72
C LEU A 141 -6.93 -8.11 8.77
N ALA A 142 -6.48 -7.27 9.70
CA ALA A 142 -7.36 -6.59 10.65
C ALA A 142 -8.31 -5.60 9.95
N ALA A 143 -7.84 -4.86 8.95
CA ALA A 143 -8.68 -3.98 8.14
C ALA A 143 -9.77 -4.77 7.39
N LEU A 144 -9.41 -5.88 6.74
CA LEU A 144 -10.40 -6.78 6.10
C LEU A 144 -11.43 -7.32 7.10
N THR A 145 -10.99 -7.69 8.30
CA THR A 145 -11.88 -8.19 9.36
C THR A 145 -12.80 -7.10 9.90
N SER A 146 -12.29 -5.87 10.07
CA SER A 146 -13.07 -4.72 10.49
C SER A 146 -14.15 -4.37 9.47
N CYS A 147 -13.78 -4.39 8.18
CA CYS A 147 -14.68 -4.23 7.05
C CYS A 147 -15.86 -5.21 7.07
N LYS A 148 -15.63 -6.49 7.41
CA LYS A 148 -16.72 -7.48 7.54
C LYS A 148 -17.71 -7.17 8.66
N ARG A 149 -17.29 -6.48 9.73
CA ARG A 149 -18.12 -6.21 10.91
C ARG A 149 -18.94 -4.93 10.82
N ARG A 150 -18.51 -3.97 10.00
CA ARG A 150 -19.19 -2.68 9.82
C ARG A 150 -19.46 -2.45 8.33
N PRO A 151 -20.59 -2.97 7.82
CA PRO A 151 -21.04 -2.62 6.50
C PRO A 151 -21.13 -1.09 6.38
N PHE A 152 -20.64 -0.48 5.29
CA PHE A 152 -20.95 0.93 5.03
C PHE A 152 -22.47 1.12 5.05
N PRO A 153 -23.00 2.16 5.72
CA PRO A 153 -24.42 2.48 5.62
C PRO A 153 -24.75 2.72 4.14
N PRO A 154 -25.89 2.23 3.64
CA PRO A 154 -26.33 2.52 2.28
C PRO A 154 -26.43 4.04 2.12
N GLN A 155 -25.82 4.57 1.05
CA GLN A 155 -25.97 5.95 0.59
C GLN A 155 -27.37 6.15 0.01
#